data_AF-A0A813EZ66-F1
#
_entry.id   AF-A0A813EZ66-F1
#
_cell.length_a   1.000
_cell.length_b   1.000
_cell.length_c   1.000
_cell.angle_alpha   90.00
_cell.angle_beta   90.00
_cell.angle_gamma   90.00
#
_symmetry.space_group_name_H-M   'P 1'
#
loop_
_entity.id
_entity.type
_entity.pdbx_description
1 polymer ?
#
loop_
_entity_poly.entity_id
_entity_poly.type
_entity_poly.pdbx_seq_one_letter_code
_entity_poly.pdbx_strand_id
1 'polypeptide(L)'
;LAALHAIAPGDVLLRVPASKCLSAGSAREALGSCAKGLSDQDAFILHLVRERDNGEKGHLWPWFQSLPTTAATTTTTTTTTTTMTEELLDSPLFWSEDDLSSLCGEAAARALALREAVDEAYQAFAKCLGAEAVDKASYTWARGILNSRQMAVDGDCLVAPGADLFNHGVHLRGAGCVSMEDNYLVVRASESIAAGEEAFISYGDRGNAELLIGWGFAVEENPADSVQLFLGLPAGSAAQELAAQEAW
;
A
#
# COMPACT_ATOMS: atom_id res chain seq x y z
N LEU A 1 2.91 -9.40 13.24
CA LEU A 1 3.04 -9.00 14.68
C LEU A 1 2.65 -10.18 15.58
N ALA A 2 3.44 -10.57 16.59
CA ALA A 2 3.11 -11.74 17.44
C ALA A 2 2.51 -11.37 18.81
N ALA A 3 1.51 -12.12 19.26
CA ALA A 3 0.83 -11.93 20.54
C ALA A 3 1.74 -12.31 21.71
N LEU A 4 1.89 -11.44 22.72
CA LEU A 4 2.72 -11.71 23.90
C LEU A 4 2.01 -12.57 24.97
N HIS A 5 0.69 -12.63 24.90
CA HIS A 5 -0.20 -13.41 25.77
C HIS A 5 -1.42 -13.82 24.94
N ALA A 6 -2.30 -14.67 25.48
CA ALA A 6 -3.54 -15.03 24.81
C ALA A 6 -4.46 -13.80 24.69
N ILE A 7 -5.03 -13.58 23.50
CA ILE A 7 -5.89 -12.44 23.17
C ILE A 7 -7.28 -12.97 22.81
N ALA A 8 -8.33 -12.36 23.34
CA ALA A 8 -9.71 -12.72 23.03
C ALA A 8 -10.26 -11.89 21.84
N PRO A 9 -11.28 -12.40 21.12
CA PRO A 9 -11.96 -11.61 20.10
C PRO A 9 -12.51 -10.31 20.67
N GLY A 10 -12.30 -9.21 19.97
CA GLY A 10 -12.71 -7.84 20.36
C GLY A 10 -11.68 -7.09 21.19
N ASP A 11 -10.65 -7.77 21.73
CA ASP A 11 -9.56 -7.11 22.45
C ASP A 11 -8.79 -6.15 21.54
N VAL A 12 -8.30 -5.07 22.12
CA VAL A 12 -7.50 -4.07 21.40
C VAL A 12 -6.08 -4.61 21.21
N LEU A 13 -5.67 -4.76 19.96
CA LEU A 13 -4.32 -5.16 19.56
C LEU A 13 -3.37 -3.97 19.54
N LEU A 14 -3.84 -2.84 19.01
CA LEU A 14 -3.03 -1.63 18.86
C LEU A 14 -3.91 -0.37 18.89
N ARG A 15 -3.39 0.71 19.48
CA ARG A 15 -3.93 2.07 19.32
C ARG A 15 -2.85 2.99 18.78
N VAL A 16 -3.13 3.67 17.68
CA VAL A 16 -2.27 4.71 17.12
C VAL A 16 -2.99 6.05 17.26
N PRO A 17 -2.43 7.06 17.93
CA PRO A 17 -3.06 8.38 17.97
C PRO A 17 -3.29 8.90 16.55
N ALA A 18 -4.46 9.48 16.26
CA ALA A 18 -4.78 10.01 14.94
C ALA A 18 -3.75 11.04 14.46
N SER A 19 -3.16 11.80 15.39
CA SER A 19 -2.06 12.76 15.12
C SER A 19 -0.74 12.11 14.70
N LYS A 20 -0.63 10.78 14.76
CA LYS A 20 0.52 9.98 14.28
C LYS A 20 0.20 9.23 12.99
N CYS A 21 -1.05 9.25 12.53
CA CYS A 21 -1.42 8.72 11.23
C CYS A 21 -1.06 9.73 10.13
N LEU A 22 -0.61 9.21 9.00
CA LEU A 22 -0.29 9.98 7.80
C LEU A 22 -1.45 9.86 6.82
N SER A 23 -1.93 10.98 6.29
CA SER A 23 -2.99 11.01 5.28
C SER A 23 -2.68 12.09 4.26
N ALA A 24 -3.43 12.14 3.16
CA ALA A 24 -3.33 13.26 2.22
C ALA A 24 -3.61 14.60 2.91
N GLY A 25 -4.54 14.64 3.88
CA GLY A 25 -4.84 15.83 4.66
C GLY A 25 -3.66 16.31 5.50
N SER A 26 -3.07 15.42 6.33
CA SER A 26 -1.92 15.79 7.16
C SER A 26 -0.67 16.11 6.33
N ALA A 27 -0.49 15.42 5.20
CA ALA A 27 0.58 15.72 4.25
C ALA A 27 0.44 17.13 3.67
N ARG A 28 -0.76 17.52 3.22
CA ARG A 28 -1.00 18.87 2.69
C ARG A 28 -0.79 19.96 3.75
N GLU A 29 -1.24 19.71 4.97
CA GLU A 29 -1.01 20.63 6.10
C GLU A 29 0.49 20.83 6.35
N ALA A 30 1.26 19.75 6.41
CA ALA A 30 2.71 19.78 6.63
C ALA A 30 3.47 20.45 5.46
N LEU A 31 3.01 20.26 4.22
CA LEU A 31 3.66 20.81 3.03
C LEU A 31 3.28 22.27 2.74
N GLY A 32 2.12 22.73 3.23
CA GLY A 32 1.61 24.07 2.96
C GLY A 32 1.59 24.40 1.46
N SER A 33 2.25 25.50 1.08
CA SER A 33 2.29 25.93 -0.33
C SER A 33 3.01 24.97 -1.27
N CYS A 34 3.89 24.09 -0.77
CA CYS A 34 4.57 23.09 -1.60
C CYS A 34 3.59 22.04 -2.17
N ALA A 35 2.43 21.86 -1.54
CA ALA A 35 1.40 20.93 -2.01
C ALA A 35 0.48 21.52 -3.10
N LYS A 36 0.67 22.79 -3.47
CA LYS A 36 -0.23 23.50 -4.39
C LYS A 36 -0.12 22.90 -5.80
N GLY A 37 -1.25 22.46 -6.33
CA GLY A 37 -1.33 21.87 -7.68
C GLY A 37 -1.05 20.36 -7.72
N LEU A 38 -0.56 19.77 -6.62
CA LEU A 38 -0.42 18.32 -6.50
C LEU A 38 -1.78 17.66 -6.26
N SER A 39 -1.93 16.44 -6.77
CA SER A 39 -3.01 15.54 -6.35
C SER A 39 -2.84 15.17 -4.87
N ASP A 40 -3.89 14.61 -4.25
CA ASP A 40 -3.83 14.14 -2.85
C ASP A 40 -2.75 13.07 -2.66
N GLN A 41 -2.66 12.15 -3.61
CA GLN A 41 -1.66 11.09 -3.60
C GLN A 41 -0.24 11.65 -3.77
N ASP A 42 -0.04 12.61 -4.67
CA ASP A 42 1.27 13.23 -4.88
C ASP A 42 1.72 14.10 -3.71
N ALA A 43 0.79 14.81 -3.06
CA ALA A 43 1.08 15.51 -1.81
C ALA A 43 1.50 14.53 -0.71
N PHE A 44 0.83 13.38 -0.61
CA PHE A 44 1.21 12.34 0.33
C PHE A 44 2.61 11.77 0.01
N ILE A 45 2.89 11.47 -1.27
CA ILE A 45 4.22 10.99 -1.71
C ILE A 45 5.31 12.00 -1.36
N LEU A 46 5.12 13.28 -1.67
CA LEU A 46 6.11 14.32 -1.35
C LEU A 46 6.37 14.41 0.16
N HIS A 47 5.31 14.33 0.97
CA HIS A 47 5.44 14.36 2.42
C HIS A 47 6.22 13.15 2.94
N LEU A 48 5.92 11.94 2.45
CA LEU A 48 6.64 10.72 2.82
C LEU A 48 8.13 10.79 2.48
N VAL A 49 8.46 11.25 1.27
CA VAL A 49 9.87 11.39 0.85
C VAL A 49 10.60 12.41 1.73
N ARG A 50 9.99 13.57 2.01
CA ARG A 50 10.60 14.58 2.88
C ARG A 50 10.79 14.10 4.31
N GLU A 51 9.82 13.38 4.87
CA GLU A 51 9.94 12.84 6.23
C GLU A 51 11.01 11.74 6.31
N ARG A 52 11.15 10.91 5.27
CA ARG A 52 12.27 9.97 5.15
C ARG A 52 13.61 10.71 5.11
N ASP A 53 13.71 11.73 4.27
CA ASP A 53 14.96 12.48 4.04
C ASP A 53 15.36 13.36 5.25
N ASN A 54 14.41 13.69 6.13
CA ASN A 54 14.71 14.31 7.43
C ASN A 54 15.56 13.41 8.34
N GLY A 55 15.61 12.10 8.07
CA GLY A 55 16.46 11.14 8.78
C GLY A 55 16.14 11.12 10.28
N GLU A 56 17.17 10.93 11.10
CA GLU A 56 17.10 10.89 12.58
C GLU A 56 16.49 12.13 13.24
N LYS A 57 16.32 13.24 12.50
CA LYS A 57 15.65 14.44 12.99
C LYS A 57 14.12 14.29 13.00
N GLY A 58 13.59 13.39 12.17
CA GLY A 58 12.17 13.12 12.04
C GLY A 58 11.67 12.17 13.12
N HIS A 59 10.53 12.48 13.72
CA HIS A 59 9.90 11.62 14.73
C HIS A 59 9.41 10.27 14.16
N LEU A 60 9.27 10.18 12.84
CA LEU A 60 8.90 8.97 12.11
C LEU A 60 10.11 8.13 11.69
N TRP A 61 11.34 8.57 11.98
CA TRP A 61 12.55 7.86 11.56
C TRP A 61 12.58 6.39 11.98
N PRO A 62 12.19 6.00 13.22
CA PRO A 62 12.15 4.59 13.57
C PRO A 62 11.18 3.77 12.71
N TRP A 63 10.07 4.36 12.26
CA TRP A 63 9.15 3.70 11.35
C TRP A 63 9.77 3.57 9.95
N PHE A 64 10.40 4.62 9.42
CA PHE A 64 11.12 4.52 8.13
C PHE A 64 12.22 3.46 8.14
N GLN A 65 12.92 3.27 9.25
CA GLN A 65 13.92 2.19 9.39
C GLN A 65 13.32 0.79 9.36
N SER A 66 12.01 0.65 9.63
CA SER A 66 11.30 -0.62 9.55
C SER A 66 10.66 -0.88 8.18
N LEU A 67 10.65 0.12 7.29
CA LEU A 67 10.01 -0.02 5.98
C LEU A 67 10.87 -0.84 5.01
N PRO A 68 10.23 -1.62 4.12
CA PRO A 68 10.94 -2.37 3.09
C PRO A 68 11.61 -1.44 2.08
N THR A 69 12.69 -1.94 1.49
CA THR A 69 13.45 -1.26 0.45
C THR A 69 13.09 -1.83 -0.93
N THR A 70 13.61 -1.23 -2.00
CA THR A 70 13.42 -1.73 -3.38
C THR A 70 14.57 -2.60 -3.87
N ALA A 71 15.66 -2.69 -3.11
CA ALA A 71 16.84 -3.47 -3.46
C ALA A 71 17.55 -3.93 -2.19
N ALA A 72 18.08 -5.16 -2.22
CA ALA A 72 18.88 -5.68 -1.11
C ALA A 72 20.18 -4.86 -1.00
N THR A 73 20.31 -4.10 0.07
CA THR A 73 21.52 -3.38 0.43
C THR A 73 22.43 -4.34 1.19
N THR A 74 23.48 -4.83 0.53
CA THR A 74 24.48 -5.68 1.20
C THR A 74 25.32 -4.83 2.15
N THR A 75 24.86 -4.61 3.37
CA THR A 75 25.65 -3.94 4.40
C THR A 75 26.65 -4.94 5.00
N THR A 76 27.91 -4.86 4.57
CA THR A 76 28.99 -5.69 5.15
C THR A 76 29.49 -5.04 6.43
N THR A 77 28.88 -5.35 7.58
CA THR A 77 29.47 -5.04 8.88
C THR A 77 30.39 -6.17 9.31
N THR A 78 31.70 -5.88 9.37
CA THR A 78 32.70 -6.75 9.97
C THR A 78 32.33 -6.97 11.43
N THR A 79 32.20 -8.23 11.84
CA THR A 79 31.88 -8.74 13.20
C THR A 79 30.38 -8.93 13.48
N THR A 80 29.97 -10.21 13.40
CA THR A 80 28.64 -10.80 13.69
C THR A 80 27.65 -10.79 12.50
N THR A 81 27.62 -11.90 11.76
CA THR A 81 26.62 -12.17 10.71
C THR A 81 25.26 -12.41 11.36
N THR A 82 24.48 -11.35 11.54
CA THR A 82 23.02 -11.47 11.61
C THR A 82 22.53 -11.29 10.19
N THR A 83 22.05 -12.36 9.55
CA THR A 83 21.35 -12.29 8.26
C THR A 83 19.99 -11.63 8.51
N MET A 84 19.96 -10.30 8.62
CA MET A 84 18.72 -9.55 8.39
C MET A 84 18.45 -9.67 6.89
N THR A 85 17.50 -10.52 6.51
CA THR A 85 16.94 -10.46 5.16
C THR A 85 16.25 -9.11 5.06
N GLU A 86 16.81 -8.18 4.30
CA GLU A 86 16.11 -6.94 3.98
C GLU A 86 14.79 -7.29 3.30
N GLU A 87 13.70 -6.83 3.88
CA GLU A 87 12.37 -7.03 3.32
C GLU A 87 12.24 -6.12 2.09
N LEU A 88 11.97 -6.74 0.93
CA LEU A 88 11.84 -6.03 -0.33
C LEU A 88 10.37 -5.82 -0.67
N LEU A 89 10.06 -4.68 -1.30
CA LEU A 89 8.76 -4.48 -1.92
C LEU A 89 8.62 -5.40 -3.14
N ASP A 90 7.85 -6.48 -2.98
CA ASP A 90 7.68 -7.52 -4.01
C ASP A 90 6.49 -7.27 -4.97
N SER A 91 6.12 -6.01 -5.15
CA SER A 91 5.13 -5.63 -6.16
C SER A 91 5.75 -5.69 -7.57
N PRO A 92 5.00 -6.11 -8.62
CA PRO A 92 5.44 -6.02 -10.01
C PRO A 92 5.89 -4.63 -10.49
N LEU A 93 5.60 -3.57 -9.71
CA LEU A 93 6.19 -2.24 -9.92
C LEU A 93 7.73 -2.24 -9.86
N PHE A 94 8.33 -3.14 -9.06
CA PHE A 94 9.76 -3.21 -8.78
C PHE A 94 10.46 -4.42 -9.43
N TRP A 95 9.70 -5.30 -10.09
CA TRP A 95 10.23 -6.51 -10.71
C TRP A 95 11.09 -6.21 -11.93
N SER A 96 12.01 -7.14 -12.21
CA SER A 96 12.79 -7.13 -13.45
C SER A 96 11.89 -7.44 -14.67
N GLU A 97 12.34 -7.09 -15.88
CA GLU A 97 11.60 -7.48 -17.09
C GLU A 97 11.50 -9.01 -17.24
N ASP A 98 12.51 -9.75 -16.77
CA ASP A 98 12.51 -11.21 -16.79
C ASP A 98 11.42 -11.77 -15.85
N ASP A 99 11.31 -11.25 -14.64
CA ASP A 99 10.25 -11.66 -13.69
C ASP A 99 8.86 -11.28 -14.21
N LEU A 100 8.72 -10.08 -14.79
CA LEU A 100 7.46 -9.65 -15.40
C LEU A 100 7.04 -10.53 -16.58
N SER A 101 7.99 -11.05 -17.36
CA SER A 101 7.70 -11.95 -18.47
C SER A 101 7.05 -13.27 -18.05
N SER A 102 7.16 -13.64 -16.76
CA SER A 102 6.48 -14.80 -16.20
C SER A 102 4.99 -14.57 -15.93
N LEU A 103 4.55 -13.31 -15.83
CA LEU A 103 3.15 -12.97 -15.64
C LEU A 103 2.36 -13.19 -16.93
N CYS A 104 1.11 -13.63 -16.78
CA CYS A 104 0.16 -13.76 -17.87
C CYS A 104 -1.23 -13.27 -17.48
N GLY A 105 -2.09 -13.10 -18.48
CA GLY A 105 -3.50 -12.72 -18.28
C GLY A 105 -3.66 -11.38 -17.56
N GLU A 106 -4.60 -11.34 -16.62
CA GLU A 106 -4.93 -10.12 -15.87
C GLU A 106 -3.73 -9.58 -15.08
N ALA A 107 -2.97 -10.44 -14.41
CA ALA A 107 -1.83 -10.00 -13.60
C ALA A 107 -0.79 -9.25 -14.45
N ALA A 108 -0.46 -9.77 -15.64
CA ALA A 108 0.44 -9.09 -16.58
C ALA A 108 -0.12 -7.75 -17.04
N ALA A 109 -1.40 -7.70 -17.42
CA ALA A 109 -2.05 -6.46 -17.86
C ALA A 109 -2.05 -5.39 -16.75
N ARG A 110 -2.37 -5.78 -15.51
CA ARG A 110 -2.35 -4.87 -14.36
C ARG A 110 -0.95 -4.39 -14.03
N ALA A 111 0.06 -5.25 -14.11
CA ALA A 111 1.45 -4.87 -13.86
C ALA A 111 1.95 -3.82 -14.85
N LEU A 112 1.70 -4.03 -16.15
CA LEU A 112 2.05 -3.07 -17.19
C LEU A 112 1.32 -1.74 -17.01
N ALA A 113 0.00 -1.78 -16.78
CA ALA A 113 -0.80 -0.59 -16.54
C ALA A 113 -0.34 0.18 -15.29
N LEU A 114 0.04 -0.52 -14.21
CA LEU A 114 0.59 0.11 -13.01
C LEU A 114 1.91 0.84 -13.32
N ARG A 115 2.85 0.20 -14.03
CA ARG A 115 4.15 0.81 -14.36
C ARG A 115 3.99 2.03 -15.26
N GLU A 116 3.11 1.96 -16.25
CA GLU A 116 2.77 3.10 -17.13
C GLU A 116 2.14 4.25 -16.33
N ALA A 117 1.11 3.96 -15.53
CA ALA A 117 0.43 4.96 -14.71
C ALA A 117 1.37 5.64 -13.69
N VAL A 118 2.31 4.89 -13.10
CA VAL A 118 3.31 5.47 -12.18
C VAL A 118 4.33 6.34 -12.92
N ASP A 119 4.75 5.97 -14.13
CA ASP A 119 5.63 6.82 -14.94
C ASP A 119 4.94 8.13 -15.32
N GLU A 120 3.71 8.06 -15.84
CA GLU A 120 2.91 9.24 -16.18
C GLU A 120 2.68 10.16 -14.98
N ALA A 121 2.30 9.57 -13.83
CA ALA A 121 2.11 10.32 -12.59
C ALA A 121 3.40 11.00 -12.14
N TYR A 122 4.55 10.33 -12.25
CA TYR A 122 5.85 10.93 -11.93
C TYR A 122 6.19 12.11 -12.87
N GLN A 123 5.91 12.01 -14.17
CA GLN A 123 6.13 13.13 -15.10
C GLN A 123 5.28 14.36 -14.72
N ALA A 124 4.01 14.14 -14.37
CA ALA A 124 3.12 15.21 -13.91
C ALA A 124 3.59 15.82 -12.58
N PHE A 125 3.98 14.97 -11.63
CA PHE A 125 4.53 15.34 -10.34
C PHE A 125 5.80 16.19 -10.46
N ALA A 126 6.80 15.71 -11.22
CA ALA A 126 8.06 16.41 -11.42
C ALA A 126 7.85 17.77 -12.10
N LYS A 127 6.94 17.85 -13.08
CA LYS A 127 6.56 19.11 -13.72
C LYS A 127 5.92 20.10 -12.73
N CYS A 128 5.11 19.60 -11.79
CA CYS A 128 4.45 20.45 -10.80
C CYS A 128 5.44 20.98 -9.75
N LEU A 129 6.40 20.18 -9.31
CA LEU A 129 7.40 20.58 -8.30
C LEU A 129 8.52 21.45 -8.83
N GLY A 130 8.78 21.42 -10.14
CA GLY A 130 9.77 22.29 -10.78
C GLY A 130 11.19 21.96 -10.33
N ALA A 131 11.83 22.89 -9.60
CA ALA A 131 13.24 22.79 -9.20
C ALA A 131 13.48 21.98 -7.91
N GLU A 132 12.42 21.61 -7.17
CA GLU A 132 12.55 20.68 -6.04
C GLU A 132 12.72 19.26 -6.57
N ALA A 133 13.85 18.63 -6.24
CA ALA A 133 14.22 17.33 -6.78
C ALA A 133 13.76 16.20 -5.85
N VAL A 134 12.68 15.53 -6.23
CA VAL A 134 12.42 14.14 -5.84
C VAL A 134 12.68 13.29 -7.07
N ASP A 135 13.66 12.39 -6.99
CA ASP A 135 13.97 11.50 -8.12
C ASP A 135 12.90 10.42 -8.31
N LYS A 136 12.87 9.80 -9.50
CA LYS A 136 11.90 8.77 -9.86
C LYS A 136 11.97 7.54 -8.94
N ALA A 137 13.14 7.16 -8.45
CA ALA A 137 13.28 6.00 -7.58
C ALA A 137 12.65 6.27 -6.21
N SER A 138 12.88 7.46 -5.63
CA SER A 138 12.26 7.92 -4.39
C SER A 138 10.74 8.03 -4.52
N TYR A 139 10.24 8.58 -5.64
CA TYR A 139 8.80 8.63 -5.93
C TYR A 139 8.19 7.22 -6.03
N THR A 140 8.84 6.33 -6.79
CA THR A 140 8.35 4.96 -7.03
C THR A 140 8.36 4.14 -5.74
N TRP A 141 9.40 4.29 -4.90
CA TRP A 141 9.44 3.69 -3.57
C TRP A 141 8.28 4.17 -2.70
N ALA A 142 8.07 5.49 -2.59
CA ALA A 142 6.98 6.04 -1.78
C ALA A 142 5.60 5.60 -2.29
N ARG A 143 5.45 5.44 -3.61
CA ARG A 143 4.25 4.86 -4.24
C ARG A 143 4.03 3.41 -3.80
N GLY A 144 5.08 2.60 -3.77
CA GLY A 144 5.01 1.22 -3.27
C GLY A 144 4.65 1.14 -1.78
N ILE A 145 5.24 2.01 -0.96
CA ILE A 145 4.87 2.14 0.46
C ILE A 145 3.39 2.48 0.62
N LEU A 146 2.88 3.50 -0.08
CA LEU A 146 1.46 3.86 -0.02
C LEU A 146 0.55 2.73 -0.48
N ASN A 147 0.83 2.14 -1.65
CA ASN A 147 -0.02 1.07 -2.20
C ASN A 147 -0.15 -0.12 -1.24
N SER A 148 0.93 -0.48 -0.55
CA SER A 148 0.98 -1.67 0.32
C SER A 148 0.57 -1.41 1.77
N ARG A 149 0.64 -0.16 2.26
CA ARG A 149 0.47 0.15 3.69
C ARG A 149 -0.68 1.09 4.01
N GLN A 150 -1.25 1.77 3.01
CA GLN A 150 -2.43 2.60 3.25
C GLN A 150 -3.65 1.72 3.52
N MET A 151 -4.49 2.18 4.44
CA MET A 151 -5.74 1.54 4.83
C MET A 151 -6.89 2.52 4.66
N ALA A 152 -8.02 2.00 4.17
CA ALA A 152 -9.27 2.73 4.15
C ALA A 152 -9.96 2.56 5.50
N VAL A 153 -10.12 3.65 6.25
CA VAL A 153 -10.75 3.66 7.58
C VAL A 153 -11.76 4.78 7.61
N ASP A 154 -13.03 4.46 7.87
CA ASP A 154 -14.14 5.41 7.97
C ASP A 154 -14.29 6.38 6.78
N GLY A 155 -13.90 5.94 5.58
CA GLY A 155 -13.99 6.71 4.33
C GLY A 155 -12.72 7.49 3.97
N ASP A 156 -11.74 7.54 4.87
CA ASP A 156 -10.43 8.16 4.63
C ASP A 156 -9.35 7.11 4.32
N CYS A 157 -8.33 7.50 3.55
CA CYS A 157 -7.13 6.69 3.33
C CYS A 157 -5.96 7.24 4.14
N LEU A 158 -5.34 6.39 4.95
CA LEU A 158 -4.22 6.77 5.81
C LEU A 158 -3.19 5.64 5.93
N VAL A 159 -1.98 5.99 6.35
CA VAL A 159 -0.96 5.06 6.84
C VAL A 159 -0.81 5.30 8.34
N ALA A 160 -0.89 4.24 9.13
CA ALA A 160 -0.73 4.31 10.58
C ALA A 160 0.51 3.49 10.99
N PRO A 161 1.64 4.15 11.28
CA PRO A 161 2.86 3.48 11.71
C PRO A 161 2.60 2.48 12.85
N GLY A 162 2.97 1.22 12.62
CA GLY A 162 2.76 0.11 13.54
C GLY A 162 1.49 -0.68 13.24
N ALA A 163 0.39 -0.03 12.84
CA ALA A 163 -0.81 -0.74 12.35
C ALA A 163 -0.60 -1.29 10.93
N ASP A 164 0.32 -0.71 10.17
CA ASP A 164 0.76 -1.19 8.86
C ASP A 164 1.70 -2.41 8.92
N LEU A 165 1.95 -2.97 10.12
CA LEU A 165 2.73 -4.20 10.33
C LEU A 165 1.86 -5.46 10.52
N PHE A 166 0.53 -5.30 10.56
CA PHE A 166 -0.36 -6.46 10.60
C PHE A 166 -0.49 -7.06 9.21
N ASN A 167 -0.19 -8.36 9.09
CA ASN A 167 -0.30 -9.09 7.84
C ASN A 167 -1.75 -9.43 7.49
N HIS A 168 -1.98 -9.77 6.22
CA HIS A 168 -3.28 -10.23 5.74
C HIS A 168 -3.59 -11.66 6.19
N GLY A 169 -4.72 -11.84 6.89
CA GLY A 169 -5.31 -13.15 7.15
C GLY A 169 -6.50 -13.39 6.23
N VAL A 170 -6.35 -14.29 5.25
CA VAL A 170 -7.44 -14.62 4.29
C VAL A 170 -8.68 -15.19 4.97
N HIS A 171 -8.49 -15.88 6.10
CA HIS A 171 -9.57 -16.43 6.93
C HIS A 171 -10.38 -15.35 7.65
N LEU A 172 -9.86 -14.11 7.73
CA LEU A 172 -10.54 -12.95 8.32
C LEU A 172 -11.36 -12.16 7.29
N ARG A 173 -11.70 -12.76 6.15
CA ARG A 173 -12.53 -12.17 5.09
C ARG A 173 -13.78 -11.48 5.67
N GLY A 174 -14.02 -10.23 5.28
CA GLY A 174 -15.13 -9.41 5.78
C GLY A 174 -15.04 -8.93 7.23
N ALA A 175 -13.95 -9.18 7.96
CA ALA A 175 -13.79 -8.71 9.34
C ALA A 175 -13.44 -7.21 9.41
N GLY A 176 -14.26 -6.43 10.12
CA GLY A 176 -13.98 -5.03 10.46
C GLY A 176 -13.09 -4.95 11.70
N CYS A 177 -11.78 -4.97 11.49
CA CYS A 177 -10.78 -5.00 12.57
C CYS A 177 -10.13 -3.64 12.86
N VAL A 178 -10.29 -2.65 11.97
CA VAL A 178 -9.67 -1.33 12.08
C VAL A 178 -10.76 -0.26 12.03
N SER A 179 -10.74 0.68 12.98
CA SER A 179 -11.69 1.81 13.04
C SER A 179 -11.10 3.01 13.77
N MET A 180 -11.70 4.19 13.61
CA MET A 180 -11.36 5.35 14.42
C MET A 180 -12.22 5.40 15.70
N GLU A 181 -11.57 5.45 16.87
CA GLU A 181 -12.22 5.55 18.19
C GLU A 181 -11.49 6.61 19.05
N ASP A 182 -12.21 7.64 19.55
CA ASP A 182 -11.69 8.65 20.48
C ASP A 182 -10.37 9.33 20.08
N ASN A 183 -10.19 9.67 18.79
CA ASN A 183 -8.94 10.19 18.19
C ASN A 183 -7.78 9.18 18.14
N TYR A 184 -8.09 7.88 18.12
CA TYR A 184 -7.13 6.82 17.85
C TYR A 184 -7.61 5.98 16.68
N LEU A 185 -6.68 5.53 15.85
CA LEU A 185 -6.88 4.33 15.06
C LEU A 185 -6.74 3.13 15.99
N VAL A 186 -7.76 2.28 16.02
CA VAL A 186 -7.82 1.10 16.89
C VAL A 186 -7.88 -0.15 16.02
N VAL A 187 -6.95 -1.08 16.26
CA VAL A 187 -6.97 -2.42 15.68
C VAL A 187 -7.48 -3.39 16.74
N ARG A 188 -8.50 -4.19 16.43
CA ARG A 188 -9.10 -5.18 17.32
C ARG A 188 -8.95 -6.59 16.77
N ALA A 189 -8.77 -7.55 17.67
CA ALA A 189 -8.71 -8.95 17.32
C ALA A 189 -10.08 -9.42 16.79
N SER A 190 -10.10 -10.04 15.62
CA SER A 190 -11.33 -10.63 15.06
C SER A 190 -11.56 -12.09 15.49
N GLU A 191 -10.54 -12.69 16.11
CA GLU A 191 -10.53 -14.07 16.58
C GLU A 191 -9.68 -14.19 17.85
N SER A 192 -9.69 -15.37 18.46
CA SER A 192 -8.78 -15.68 19.56
C SER A 192 -7.37 -15.92 19.01
N ILE A 193 -6.36 -15.33 19.64
CA ILE A 193 -4.95 -15.46 19.21
C ILE A 193 -4.17 -16.03 20.40
N ALA A 194 -3.49 -17.16 20.23
CA ALA A 194 -2.69 -17.72 21.31
C ALA A 194 -1.39 -16.93 21.52
N ALA A 195 -0.81 -17.05 22.72
CA ALA A 195 0.50 -16.44 22.98
C ALA A 195 1.56 -17.02 22.03
N GLY A 196 2.30 -16.14 21.37
CA GLY A 196 3.31 -16.47 20.35
C GLY A 196 2.77 -16.55 18.93
N GLU A 197 1.46 -16.58 18.72
CA GLU A 197 0.86 -16.59 17.38
C GLU A 197 0.82 -15.19 16.77
N GLU A 198 0.85 -15.13 15.44
CA GLU A 198 0.71 -13.89 14.71
C GLU A 198 -0.72 -13.36 14.73
N ALA A 199 -0.86 -12.07 14.98
CA ALA A 199 -2.10 -11.35 14.80
C ALA A 199 -2.21 -10.86 13.35
N PHE A 200 -3.32 -11.20 12.71
CA PHE A 200 -3.64 -10.81 11.34
C PHE A 200 -4.79 -9.80 11.29
N ILE A 201 -4.86 -9.05 10.19
CA ILE A 201 -6.03 -8.24 9.81
C ILE A 201 -6.53 -8.66 8.42
N SER A 202 -7.72 -8.20 8.04
CA SER A 202 -8.20 -8.36 6.67
C SER A 202 -7.83 -7.13 5.84
N TYR A 203 -7.20 -7.33 4.68
CA TYR A 203 -6.99 -6.26 3.69
C TYR A 203 -8.23 -6.08 2.77
N GLY A 204 -9.30 -6.82 3.06
CA GLY A 204 -10.52 -6.89 2.26
C GLY A 204 -10.57 -8.11 1.34
N ASP A 205 -11.71 -8.25 0.67
CA ASP A 205 -12.00 -9.38 -0.22
C ASP A 205 -11.37 -9.13 -1.59
N ARG A 206 -10.07 -9.40 -1.71
CA ARG A 206 -9.23 -9.07 -2.87
C ARG A 206 -8.80 -10.34 -3.62
N GLY A 207 -8.88 -10.30 -4.95
CA GLY A 207 -8.36 -11.40 -5.79
C GLY A 207 -6.84 -11.40 -5.87
N ASN A 208 -6.23 -12.50 -6.31
CA ASN A 208 -4.77 -12.66 -6.30
C ASN A 208 -4.06 -11.68 -7.24
N ALA A 209 -4.65 -11.35 -8.39
CA ALA A 209 -4.11 -10.33 -9.28
C ALA A 209 -4.11 -8.93 -8.64
N GLU A 210 -5.02 -8.66 -7.70
CA GLU A 210 -5.05 -7.40 -6.97
C GLU A 210 -4.07 -7.40 -5.79
N LEU A 211 -4.03 -8.49 -5.02
CA LEU A 211 -3.08 -8.69 -3.92
C LEU A 211 -1.64 -8.59 -4.40
N LEU A 212 -1.31 -9.20 -5.54
CA LEU A 212 0.04 -9.17 -6.10
C LEU A 212 0.45 -7.74 -6.48
N ILE A 213 -0.46 -7.00 -7.12
CA ILE A 213 -0.17 -5.66 -7.63
C ILE A 213 -0.07 -4.64 -6.48
N GLY A 214 -0.97 -4.74 -5.50
CA GLY A 214 -1.03 -3.79 -4.37
C GLY A 214 -0.03 -4.09 -3.26
N TRP A 215 0.18 -5.38 -2.93
CA TRP A 215 0.91 -5.81 -1.73
C TRP A 215 2.06 -6.79 -2.00
N GLY A 216 2.22 -7.29 -3.23
CA GLY A 216 3.35 -8.15 -3.59
C GLY A 216 3.21 -9.61 -3.14
N PHE A 217 1.99 -10.11 -2.94
CA PHE A 217 1.77 -11.52 -2.62
C PHE A 217 0.48 -12.06 -3.25
N ALA A 218 0.36 -13.39 -3.30
CA ALA A 218 -0.86 -14.10 -3.63
C ALA A 218 -1.18 -15.13 -2.54
N VAL A 219 -2.45 -15.49 -2.41
CA VAL A 219 -2.93 -16.47 -1.42
C VAL A 219 -3.34 -17.75 -2.14
N GLU A 220 -2.84 -18.88 -1.64
CA GLU A 220 -3.25 -20.20 -2.10
C GLU A 220 -4.73 -20.44 -1.76
N GLU A 221 -5.49 -21.00 -2.70
CA GLU A 221 -6.94 -21.24 -2.56
C GLU A 221 -7.73 -20.00 -2.12
N ASN A 222 -7.34 -18.81 -2.61
CA ASN A 222 -8.00 -17.55 -2.25
C ASN A 222 -9.51 -17.58 -2.60
N PRO A 223 -10.43 -17.52 -1.61
CA PRO A 223 -11.86 -17.59 -1.86
C PRO A 223 -12.43 -16.31 -2.51
N ALA A 224 -11.66 -15.23 -2.53
CA ALA A 224 -12.00 -13.99 -3.23
C ALA A 224 -11.33 -13.89 -4.61
N ASP A 225 -10.65 -14.94 -5.08
CA ASP A 225 -9.99 -14.89 -6.38
C ASP A 225 -10.98 -14.73 -7.53
N SER A 226 -10.58 -13.94 -8.51
CA SER A 226 -11.42 -13.61 -9.66
C SER A 226 -10.57 -13.21 -10.85
N VAL A 227 -11.17 -13.26 -12.04
CA VAL A 227 -10.56 -12.79 -13.29
C VAL A 227 -11.48 -11.80 -13.99
N GLN A 228 -10.92 -10.72 -14.49
CA GLN A 228 -11.62 -9.73 -15.29
C GLN A 228 -11.67 -10.13 -16.77
N LEU A 229 -12.87 -10.12 -17.35
CA LEU A 229 -13.09 -10.39 -18.77
C LEU A 229 -13.48 -9.09 -19.48
N PHE A 230 -12.63 -8.63 -20.38
CA PHE A 230 -12.91 -7.46 -21.22
C PHE A 230 -13.64 -7.89 -22.49
N LEU A 231 -14.90 -7.47 -22.62
CA LEU A 231 -15.75 -7.77 -23.78
C LEU A 231 -15.95 -6.51 -24.61
N GLY A 232 -15.38 -6.49 -25.82
CA GLY A 232 -15.69 -5.47 -26.81
C GLY A 232 -16.93 -5.85 -27.60
N LEU A 233 -17.95 -4.99 -27.62
CA LEU A 233 -19.07 -5.18 -28.53
C LEU A 233 -18.64 -4.84 -29.97
N PRO A 234 -18.95 -5.69 -30.97
CA PRO A 234 -18.68 -5.37 -32.36
C PRO A 234 -19.35 -4.06 -32.76
N ALA A 235 -18.65 -3.26 -33.57
CA ALA A 235 -19.18 -2.04 -34.15
C ALA A 235 -20.45 -2.36 -34.96
N GLY A 236 -21.55 -1.64 -34.70
CA GLY A 236 -22.84 -1.84 -35.38
C GLY A 236 -23.67 -3.01 -34.84
N SER A 237 -23.34 -3.53 -33.65
CA SER A 237 -24.23 -4.46 -32.97
C SER A 237 -25.49 -3.73 -32.46
N ALA A 238 -26.63 -4.41 -32.50
CA ALA A 238 -27.90 -3.89 -31.97
C ALA A 238 -27.78 -3.41 -30.49
N ALA A 239 -26.83 -3.96 -29.73
CA ALA A 239 -26.52 -3.55 -28.37
C ALA A 239 -25.90 -2.14 -28.28
N GLN A 240 -25.08 -1.71 -29.26
CA GLN A 240 -24.59 -0.32 -29.32
C GLN A 240 -25.72 0.65 -29.69
N GLU A 241 -26.64 0.24 -30.57
CA GLU A 241 -27.79 1.06 -30.95
C GLU A 241 -28.77 1.26 -29.78
N LEU A 242 -28.99 0.23 -28.96
CA LEU A 242 -29.79 0.30 -27.73
C LEU A 242 -29.14 1.18 -26.65
N ALA A 243 -27.84 1.03 -26.40
CA ALA A 243 -27.13 1.86 -25.42
C ALA A 243 -27.11 3.35 -25.79
N ALA A 244 -27.11 3.67 -27.09
CA ALA A 244 -27.22 5.05 -27.58
C ALA A 244 -28.64 5.64 -27.46
N GLN A 245 -29.67 4.79 -27.40
CA GLN A 245 -31.07 5.21 -27.28
C GLN A 245 -31.51 5.48 -25.83
N GLU A 246 -30.89 4.84 -24.84
CA GLU A 246 -31.20 5.03 -23.41
C GLU A 246 -30.51 6.26 -22.77
N ALA A 247 -29.67 6.98 -23.52
CA ALA A 247 -28.95 8.16 -23.03
C ALA A 247 -29.71 9.50 -23.22
N TRP A 248 -31.04 9.45 -23.41
CA TRP A 248 -31.91 10.63 -23.60
C TRP A 248 -33.00 10.73 -22.53
#